data_AF-A0A969NBG9-F1
#
_entry.id   AF-A0A969NBG9-F1
#
_cell.length_a   1.000
_cell.length_b   1.000
_cell.length_c   1.000
_cell.angle_alpha   90.00
_cell.angle_beta   90.00
_cell.angle_gamma   90.00
#
_symmetry.space_group_name_H-M   'P 1'
#
loop_
_entity.id
_entity.type
_entity.pdbx_description
1 polymer ?
#
loop_
_entity_poly.entity_id
_entity_poly.type
_entity_poly.pdbx_seq_one_letter_code
_entity_poly.pdbx_strand_id
1 'polypeptide(L)'
;MNVRIRGTGTNGNGNPLYIVDGIRMGDVNEISPSDIESVEVLKDAASSAIYGAEGGNGVVIITTKSGSNKEGVVNYNFSYGIQSAGKLPQLMNAAQYSEFQAERGNTPISSTYDTDWLDEIFETAPIMTHNLSFTGGSEKTSYFAS
;
A
#
# COMPACT_ATOMS: atom_id res chain seq x y z
N MET A 1 1.68 3.26 4.96
CA MET A 1 2.65 2.22 4.50
C MET A 1 3.88 2.23 5.42
N ASN A 2 4.49 1.08 5.76
CA ASN A 2 5.73 1.04 6.54
C ASN A 2 6.91 0.62 5.65
N VAL A 3 7.84 1.53 5.39
CA VAL A 3 9.03 1.30 4.55
C VAL A 3 10.29 1.48 5.38
N ARG A 4 11.25 0.56 5.23
CA ARG A 4 12.57 0.63 5.87
C ARG A 4 13.66 0.42 4.83
N ILE A 5 14.57 1.37 4.71
CA ILE A 5 15.73 1.26 3.83
C ILE A 5 16.91 0.77 4.68
N ARG A 6 17.54 -0.33 4.25
CA ARG A 6 18.67 -0.99 4.96
C ARG A 6 18.35 -1.54 6.35
N GLY A 7 17.07 -1.75 6.67
CA GLY A 7 16.64 -2.23 7.98
C GLY A 7 16.53 -1.10 9.01
N THR A 8 16.41 -1.46 10.29
CA THR A 8 16.24 -0.48 11.37
C THR A 8 17.60 -0.04 11.90
N GLY A 9 18.04 1.17 11.54
CA GLY A 9 19.29 1.78 12.04
C GLY A 9 19.11 2.74 13.21
N THR A 10 17.86 3.00 13.62
CA THR A 10 17.52 4.12 14.51
C THR A 10 16.46 3.67 15.53
N ASN A 11 16.64 4.07 16.79
CA ASN A 11 15.74 3.71 17.89
C ASN A 11 14.42 4.51 17.90
N GLY A 12 14.26 5.49 17.00
CA GLY A 12 13.08 6.34 16.86
C GLY A 12 12.39 6.17 15.51
N ASN A 13 12.04 7.29 14.87
CA ASN A 13 11.48 7.26 13.53
C ASN A 13 12.55 6.83 12.51
N GLY A 14 12.32 5.70 11.85
CA GLY A 14 13.20 5.15 10.82
C GLY A 14 12.55 5.11 9.44
N ASN A 15 11.50 5.90 9.22
CA ASN A 15 10.90 6.06 7.90
C ASN A 15 11.86 6.85 6.99
N PRO A 16 11.90 6.54 5.68
CA PRO A 16 12.65 7.32 4.72
C PRO A 16 11.99 8.68 4.48
N LEU A 17 12.76 9.63 3.96
CA LEU A 17 12.22 10.89 3.45
C LEU A 17 11.66 10.67 2.03
N TYR A 18 10.42 11.10 1.80
CA TYR A 18 9.83 11.11 0.46
C TYR A 18 9.97 12.49 -0.18
N ILE A 19 10.42 12.51 -1.43
CA ILE A 19 10.52 13.72 -2.24
C ILE A 19 9.71 13.49 -3.50
N VAL A 20 8.75 14.36 -3.75
CA VAL A 20 7.83 14.26 -4.89
C VAL A 20 7.99 15.55 -5.68
N ASP A 21 8.48 15.44 -6.91
CA ASP A 21 8.75 16.60 -7.78
C ASP A 21 9.57 17.72 -7.10
N GLY A 22 10.49 17.32 -6.22
CA GLY A 22 11.37 18.23 -5.46
C GLY A 22 10.78 18.74 -4.14
N ILE A 23 9.52 18.45 -3.83
CA ILE A 23 8.87 18.84 -2.57
C ILE A 23 8.95 17.69 -1.56
N ARG A 24 9.28 18.02 -0.31
CA ARG A 24 9.33 17.05 0.79
C ARG A 24 7.91 16.68 1.22
N MET A 25 7.61 15.38 1.23
CA MET A 25 6.32 14.83 1.65
C MET A 25 6.52 13.89 2.83
N GLY A 26 5.58 13.92 3.79
CA GLY A 26 5.60 13.03 4.95
C GLY A 26 5.11 11.61 4.63
N ASP A 27 4.29 11.46 3.59
CA ASP A 27 3.69 10.19 3.17
C ASP A 27 3.56 10.16 1.64
N VAL A 28 3.58 8.95 1.07
CA VAL A 28 3.44 8.66 -0.36
C VAL A 28 2.02 8.16 -0.71
N ASN A 29 1.20 7.84 0.30
CA ASN A 29 -0.13 7.24 0.07
C ASN A 29 -1.12 8.16 -0.68
N GLU A 30 -0.81 9.45 -0.83
CA GLU A 30 -1.65 10.42 -1.54
C GLU A 30 -1.41 10.44 -3.06
N ILE A 31 -0.39 9.74 -3.56
CA ILE A 31 -0.01 9.75 -4.97
C ILE A 31 -0.51 8.48 -5.64
N SER A 32 -1.24 8.64 -6.74
CA SER A 32 -1.64 7.50 -7.55
C SER A 32 -0.42 6.86 -8.22
N PRO A 33 -0.23 5.53 -8.12
CA PRO A 33 0.83 4.83 -8.84
C PRO A 33 0.77 5.02 -10.36
N SER A 34 -0.41 5.32 -10.91
CA SER A 34 -0.58 5.61 -12.35
C SER A 34 0.14 6.88 -12.81
N ASP A 35 0.41 7.79 -11.88
CA ASP A 35 0.92 9.13 -12.18
C ASP A 35 2.42 9.21 -11.93
N ILE A 36 3.01 8.14 -11.39
CA ILE A 36 4.46 8.02 -11.18
C ILE A 36 5.15 7.73 -12.51
N GLU A 37 6.14 8.56 -12.85
CA GLU A 37 7.05 8.34 -13.97
C GLU A 37 8.23 7.47 -13.53
N SER A 38 8.87 7.83 -12.42
CA SER A 38 10.01 7.10 -11.88
C SER A 38 10.07 7.16 -10.35
N VAL A 39 10.68 6.12 -9.77
CA VAL A 39 11.00 6.06 -8.34
C VAL A 39 12.49 5.76 -8.20
N GLU A 40 13.22 6.68 -7.61
CA GLU A 40 14.62 6.53 -7.28
C GLU A 40 14.80 6.37 -5.78
N VAL A 41 15.62 5.41 -5.37
CA VAL A 41 15.86 5.13 -3.94
C VAL A 41 17.32 5.34 -3.63
N LEU A 42 17.61 6.41 -2.90
CA LEU A 42 18.95 6.72 -2.40
C LEU A 42 19.18 5.95 -1.10
N LYS A 43 19.96 4.88 -1.22
CA LYS A 43 20.26 3.95 -0.12
C LYS A 43 21.55 4.34 0.63
N ASP A 44 22.45 5.08 -0.01
CA ASP A 44 23.75 5.45 0.55
C ASP A 44 23.71 6.76 1.33
N ALA A 45 24.50 6.83 2.41
CA ALA A 45 24.60 8.02 3.24
C ALA A 45 25.15 9.23 2.48
N ALA A 46 26.08 9.01 1.52
CA ALA A 46 26.68 10.09 0.74
C ALA A 46 25.68 10.73 -0.25
N SER A 47 24.84 9.93 -0.90
CA SER A 47 23.84 10.43 -1.86
C SER A 47 22.61 11.04 -1.17
N SER A 48 22.24 10.52 0.00
CA SER A 48 21.13 11.06 0.80
C SER A 48 21.50 12.27 1.66
N ALA A 49 22.79 12.47 1.97
CA ALA A 49 23.27 13.60 2.80
C ALA A 49 22.90 14.98 2.25
N ILE A 50 22.73 15.12 0.93
CA ILE A 50 22.29 16.37 0.28
C ILE A 50 20.91 16.81 0.81
N TYR A 51 20.08 15.86 1.25
CA TYR A 51 18.75 16.13 1.78
C TYR A 51 18.70 16.34 3.30
N GLY A 52 19.86 16.38 3.96
CA GLY A 52 19.99 16.69 5.39
C GLY A 52 19.76 15.48 6.32
N ALA A 53 19.55 15.77 7.61
CA ALA A 53 19.46 14.74 8.65
C ALA A 53 18.31 13.73 8.42
N GLU A 54 17.19 14.18 7.81
CA GLU A 54 16.05 13.33 7.45
C GLU A 54 16.39 12.29 6.38
N GLY A 55 17.40 12.55 5.54
CA GLY A 55 17.93 11.60 4.56
C GLY A 55 18.75 10.47 5.19
N GLY A 56 19.07 10.53 6.49
CA GLY A 56 19.87 9.51 7.18
C GLY A 56 19.24 8.11 7.17
N ASN A 57 17.92 8.01 7.06
CA ASN A 57 17.18 6.75 6.92
C ASN A 57 16.96 6.35 5.44
N GLY A 58 17.61 7.06 4.49
CA GLY A 58 17.42 6.94 3.06
C GLY A 58 16.36 7.89 2.50
N VAL A 59 16.42 8.13 1.18
CA VAL A 59 15.52 9.06 0.47
C VAL A 59 14.86 8.32 -0.68
N VAL A 60 13.55 8.46 -0.81
CA VAL A 60 12.77 7.98 -1.95
C VAL A 60 12.34 9.20 -2.75
N ILE A 61 12.85 9.32 -3.96
CA ILE A 61 12.52 10.39 -4.90
C ILE A 61 11.51 9.83 -5.89
N ILE A 62 10.40 10.53 -6.05
CA ILE A 62 9.30 10.19 -6.94
C ILE A 62 9.17 11.35 -7.92
N THR A 63 9.22 11.03 -9.20
CA THR A 63 8.94 11.98 -10.27
C THR A 63 7.58 11.63 -10.84
N THR A 64 6.68 12.60 -10.92
CA THR A 64 5.37 12.41 -11.56
C THR A 64 5.47 12.60 -13.06
N LYS A 65 4.56 11.97 -13.79
CA LYS A 65 4.47 12.08 -15.25
C LYS A 65 4.18 13.53 -15.61
N SER A 66 5.03 14.06 -16.47
CA SER A 66 4.86 15.39 -17.06
C SER A 66 4.37 15.31 -18.51
N GLY A 67 3.88 16.44 -19.03
CA GLY A 67 3.45 16.50 -20.43
C GLY A 67 4.62 16.30 -21.39
N SER A 68 4.35 15.74 -22.57
CA SER A 68 5.37 15.49 -23.59
C SER A 68 5.25 16.41 -24.79
N ASN A 69 6.35 16.68 -25.50
CA ASN A 69 6.35 17.45 -26.76
C ASN A 69 5.81 16.64 -27.95
N LYS A 70 4.79 15.81 -27.72
CA LYS A 70 4.15 14.93 -28.70
C LYS A 70 2.66 15.27 -28.78
N GLU A 71 2.04 14.82 -29.87
CA GLU A 71 0.59 14.87 -30.04
C GLU A 71 -0.13 14.29 -28.81
N GLY A 72 -1.29 14.87 -28.46
CA GLY A 72 -2.02 14.53 -27.26
C GLY A 72 -2.36 13.03 -27.20
N VAL A 73 -1.94 12.37 -26.12
CA VAL A 73 -2.21 10.96 -25.84
C VAL A 73 -3.19 10.86 -24.69
N VAL A 74 -4.27 10.11 -24.91
CA VAL A 74 -5.22 9.74 -23.86
C VAL A 74 -4.95 8.30 -23.48
N ASN A 75 -4.66 8.07 -22.20
CA ASN A 75 -4.45 6.74 -21.65
C ASN A 75 -5.60 6.42 -20.70
N TYR A 76 -6.27 5.30 -20.93
CA TYR A 76 -7.27 4.78 -20.02
C TYR A 76 -6.86 3.36 -19.59
N ASN A 77 -6.70 3.18 -18.29
CA ASN A 77 -6.37 1.90 -17.69
C ASN A 77 -7.52 1.46 -16.80
N PHE A 78 -8.04 0.27 -17.09
CA PHE A 78 -9.03 -0.41 -16.27
C PHE A 78 -8.41 -1.68 -15.68
N SER A 79 -8.65 -1.92 -14.40
CA SER A 79 -8.23 -3.14 -13.73
C SER A 79 -9.38 -3.69 -12.90
N TYR A 80 -9.65 -4.98 -13.07
CA TYR A 80 -10.64 -5.73 -12.33
C TYR A 80 -9.97 -6.89 -11.62
N GLY A 81 -10.24 -7.03 -10.32
CA GLY A 81 -9.74 -8.12 -9.50
C GLY A 81 -10.85 -8.66 -8.60
N ILE A 82 -10.64 -9.87 -8.11
CA ILE A 82 -11.49 -10.47 -7.08
C ILE A 82 -10.60 -10.71 -5.87
N GLN A 83 -11.03 -10.21 -4.72
CA GLN A 83 -10.35 -10.33 -3.44
C GLN A 83 -11.14 -11.28 -2.56
N SER A 84 -10.46 -12.25 -1.94
CA SER A 84 -11.03 -13.12 -0.91
C SER A 84 -10.02 -13.33 0.22
N ALA A 85 -10.49 -13.78 1.38
CA ALA A 85 -9.61 -14.15 2.48
C ALA A 85 -8.73 -15.35 2.07
N GLY A 86 -7.41 -15.17 2.12
CA GLY A 86 -6.46 -16.19 1.62
C GLY A 86 -6.24 -17.36 2.57
N LYS A 87 -5.98 -17.07 3.86
CA LYS A 87 -5.76 -18.10 4.89
C LYS A 87 -6.43 -17.68 6.18
N LEU A 88 -7.55 -18.32 6.49
CA LEU A 88 -8.29 -18.13 7.74
C LEU A 88 -7.76 -19.11 8.80
N PRO A 89 -7.59 -18.69 10.06
CA PRO A 89 -7.27 -19.61 11.14
C PRO A 89 -8.43 -20.60 11.35
N GLN A 90 -8.11 -21.85 11.64
CA GLN A 90 -9.12 -22.83 12.00
C GLN A 90 -9.59 -22.55 13.43
N LEU A 91 -10.84 -22.14 13.59
CA LEU A 91 -11.45 -21.94 14.89
C LEU A 91 -12.00 -23.26 15.44
N MET A 92 -12.11 -23.34 16.77
CA MET A 92 -12.83 -24.44 17.40
C MET A 92 -14.31 -24.30 17.11
N ASN A 93 -14.94 -25.40 16.73
CA ASN A 93 -16.39 -25.48 16.62
C ASN A 93 -17.05 -25.55 18.02
N ALA A 94 -18.37 -25.39 18.08
CA ALA A 94 -19.12 -25.35 19.35
C ALA A 94 -18.89 -26.60 20.24
N ALA A 95 -18.76 -27.78 19.63
CA ALA A 95 -18.53 -29.04 20.35
C ALA A 95 -17.10 -29.11 20.92
N GLN A 96 -16.10 -28.77 20.11
CA GLN A 96 -14.69 -28.71 20.52
C GLN A 96 -14.47 -27.71 21.65
N TYR A 97 -15.16 -26.56 21.59
CA TYR A 97 -15.10 -25.58 22.67
C TYR A 97 -15.73 -26.11 23.98
N SER A 98 -16.85 -26.82 23.88
CA SER A 98 -17.50 -27.46 25.02
C SER A 98 -16.62 -28.53 25.66
N GLU A 99 -15.95 -29.36 24.86
CA GLU A 99 -14.99 -30.37 25.32
C GLU A 99 -13.77 -29.71 26.01
N PHE A 100 -13.20 -28.68 25.40
CA PHE A 100 -12.12 -27.89 25.99
C PHE A 100 -12.49 -27.27 27.34
N GLN A 101 -13.74 -26.82 27.51
CA GLN A 101 -14.24 -26.31 28.80
C GLN A 101 -14.35 -27.42 29.84
N ALA A 102 -14.79 -28.62 29.45
CA ALA A 102 -14.85 -29.79 30.32
C ALA A 102 -13.46 -30.22 30.81
N GLU A 103 -12.47 -30.25 29.92
CA GLU A 103 -11.07 -30.56 30.25
C GLU A 103 -10.46 -29.56 31.25
N ARG A 104 -10.92 -28.31 31.23
CA ARG A 104 -10.52 -27.26 32.18
C ARG A 104 -11.27 -27.30 33.51
N GLY A 105 -12.19 -28.25 33.70
CA GLY A 105 -13.01 -28.38 34.91
C GLY A 105 -14.17 -27.38 34.99
N ASN A 106 -14.50 -26.68 33.89
CA ASN A 106 -15.65 -25.78 33.82
C ASN A 106 -16.91 -26.54 33.38
N THR A 107 -18.09 -26.02 33.72
CA THR A 107 -19.35 -26.54 33.19
C THR A 107 -19.41 -26.30 31.67
N PRO A 108 -19.56 -27.34 30.85
CA PRO A 108 -19.58 -27.19 29.40
C PRO A 108 -20.81 -26.39 28.95
N ILE A 109 -20.60 -25.40 28.08
CA ILE A 109 -21.69 -24.66 27.45
C ILE A 109 -22.02 -25.41 26.15
N SER A 110 -23.20 -26.04 26.11
CA SER A 110 -23.71 -26.69 24.91
C SER A 110 -24.49 -25.68 24.07
N SER A 111 -24.02 -25.42 22.86
CA SER A 111 -24.74 -24.66 21.84
C SER A 111 -25.25 -25.62 20.77
N THR A 112 -26.51 -25.46 20.35
CA THR A 112 -27.07 -26.15 19.18
C THR A 112 -26.65 -25.51 17.85
N TYR A 113 -26.04 -24.33 17.91
CA TYR A 113 -25.58 -23.58 16.75
C TYR A 113 -24.06 -23.57 16.71
N ASP A 114 -23.52 -23.80 15.52
CA ASP A 114 -22.09 -23.84 15.22
C ASP A 114 -21.80 -22.88 14.05
N THR A 115 -21.84 -21.58 14.36
CA THR A 115 -21.65 -20.53 13.36
C THR A 115 -20.17 -20.35 13.06
N ASP A 116 -19.79 -20.47 11.78
CA ASP A 116 -18.48 -20.06 11.31
C ASP A 116 -18.45 -18.53 11.18
N TRP A 117 -18.00 -17.86 12.24
CA TRP A 117 -17.89 -16.41 12.26
C TRP A 117 -16.90 -15.85 11.25
N LEU A 118 -15.91 -16.63 10.80
CA LEU A 118 -14.96 -16.14 9.80
C LEU A 118 -15.60 -16.18 8.42
N ASP A 119 -16.32 -17.24 8.09
CA ASP A 119 -17.09 -17.31 6.83
C ASP A 119 -18.17 -16.21 6.77
N GLU A 120 -18.82 -15.92 7.90
CA GLU A 120 -19.89 -14.90 7.95
C GLU A 120 -19.37 -13.46 7.75
N ILE A 121 -18.18 -13.13 8.26
CA ILE A 121 -17.63 -11.77 8.16
C ILE A 121 -16.79 -11.55 6.90
N PHE A 122 -16.27 -12.61 6.29
CA PHE A 122 -15.41 -12.52 5.12
C PHE A 122 -16.19 -12.85 3.86
N GLU A 123 -16.30 -11.86 2.99
CA GLU A 123 -16.90 -12.03 1.68
C GLU A 123 -15.86 -11.95 0.57
N THR A 124 -16.20 -12.52 -0.58
CA THR A 124 -15.43 -12.33 -1.81
C THR A 124 -15.84 -11.01 -2.45
N ALA A 125 -14.94 -10.04 -2.44
CA ALA A 125 -15.20 -8.68 -2.91
C ALA A 125 -14.59 -8.44 -4.31
N PRO A 126 -15.39 -7.97 -5.29
CA PRO A 126 -14.83 -7.44 -6.53
C PRO A 126 -14.14 -6.09 -6.28
N ILE A 127 -12.95 -5.91 -6.83
CA ILE A 127 -12.20 -4.65 -6.80
C ILE A 127 -12.05 -4.12 -8.23
N MET A 128 -12.31 -2.83 -8.41
CA MET A 128 -12.25 -2.15 -9.70
C MET A 128 -11.42 -0.87 -9.55
N THR A 129 -10.50 -0.66 -10.48
CA THR A 129 -9.70 0.57 -10.56
C THR A 129 -9.81 1.16 -11.96
N HIS A 130 -10.08 2.46 -12.03
CA HIS A 130 -10.16 3.23 -13.26
C HIS A 130 -9.14 4.37 -13.17
N ASN A 131 -8.20 4.42 -14.12
CA ASN A 131 -7.24 5.51 -14.23
C ASN A 131 -7.34 6.10 -15.63
N LEU A 132 -7.57 7.41 -15.72
CA LEU A 132 -7.67 8.14 -16.97
C LEU A 132 -6.64 9.25 -16.96
N SER A 133 -5.74 9.31 -17.95
CA SER A 133 -4.76 10.40 -18.04
C SER A 133 -4.67 10.99 -19.45
N PHE A 134 -4.44 12.29 -19.48
CA PHE A 134 -4.29 13.11 -20.67
C PHE A 134 -2.91 13.71 -20.65
N THR A 135 -2.10 13.41 -21.67
CA THR A 135 -0.74 13.95 -21.78
C THR A 135 -0.56 14.58 -23.15
N GLY A 136 0.13 15.71 -23.24
CA GLY A 136 0.36 16.33 -24.54
C GLY A 136 1.13 17.63 -24.45
N GLY A 137 1.49 18.16 -25.61
CA GLY A 137 2.26 19.38 -25.68
C GLY A 137 2.80 19.71 -27.06
N SER A 138 3.45 20.87 -27.14
CA SER A 138 4.23 21.37 -28.27
C SER A 138 5.63 21.73 -27.77
N GLU A 139 6.55 22.14 -28.66
CA GLU A 139 7.91 22.56 -28.27
C GLU A 139 7.97 23.63 -27.17
N LYS A 140 6.88 24.40 -26.97
CA LYS A 140 6.83 25.49 -25.99
C LYS A 140 5.89 25.25 -24.81
N THR A 141 5.08 24.20 -24.83
CA THR A 141 4.03 23.99 -23.81
C THR A 141 3.83 22.50 -23.60
N SER A 142 3.80 22.05 -22.35
CA SER A 142 3.43 20.68 -21.99
C SER A 142 2.31 20.68 -20.94
N TYR A 143 1.45 19.67 -20.98
CA TYR A 143 0.39 19.46 -19.99
C TYR A 143 0.21 17.98 -19.66
N PHE A 144 -0.14 17.71 -18.40
CA PHE A 144 -0.51 16.40 -17.87
C PHE A 144 -1.74 16.58 -16.96
N ALA A 145 -2.73 15.70 -17.09
CA ALA A 145 -3.87 15.61 -16.19
C ALA A 145 -4.23 14.13 -15.98
N SER A 146 -4.56 13.75 -14.75
CA SER A 146 -4.95 12.39 -14.35
C SER A 146 -6.12 12.38 -13.39
#